data_AF-A0A7C9HYD5-F1
#
_entry.id   AF-A0A7C9HYD5-F1
#
_cell.length_a   1.000
_cell.length_b   1.000
_cell.length_c   1.000
_cell.angle_alpha   90.00
_cell.angle_beta   90.00
_cell.angle_gamma   90.00
#
_symmetry.space_group_name_H-M   'P 1'
#
loop_
_entity.id
_entity.type
_entity.pdbx_description
1 polymer ?
#
loop_
_entity_poly.entity_id
_entity_poly.type
_entity_poly.pdbx_seq_one_letter_code
_entity_poly.pdbx_strand_id
1 'polypeptide(L)'
;MLPVRRVVPLTGGMVTLHAWPATVAEGHLHDLLAFTQTLGALREDWQELAYDDVEPAVWGMFWRLVQASLRGQALPRPVSWADRVELVGAMWELNDLEAAEGKLTALLQRAEQRRLRVTAQLLQLLEQGQKTTP
;
A
#
# COMPACT_ATOMS: atom_id res chain seq x y z
N MET A 1 8.82 -7.85 -3.88
CA MET A 1 7.59 -7.24 -4.43
C MET A 1 6.78 -6.72 -3.25
N LEU A 2 6.24 -5.51 -3.31
CA LEU A 2 5.18 -5.12 -2.36
C LEU A 2 3.92 -5.89 -2.75
N PRO A 3 3.21 -6.50 -1.80
CA PRO A 3 1.96 -7.16 -2.10
C PRO A 3 0.95 -6.12 -2.63
N VAL A 4 0.40 -6.36 -3.82
CA VAL A 4 -0.71 -5.52 -4.36
C VAL A 4 -2.05 -5.86 -3.70
N ARG A 5 -2.07 -6.95 -2.92
CA ARG A 5 -3.19 -7.41 -2.12
C ARG A 5 -2.71 -8.23 -0.93
N ARG A 6 -3.47 -8.22 0.16
CA ARG A 6 -3.24 -9.06 1.35
C ARG A 6 -4.56 -9.67 1.79
N VAL A 7 -4.53 -10.95 2.13
CA VAL A 7 -5.65 -11.62 2.80
C VAL A 7 -5.47 -11.41 4.30
N VAL A 8 -6.49 -10.85 4.95
CA VAL A 8 -6.51 -10.55 6.38
C VAL A 8 -7.54 -11.46 7.04
N PRO A 9 -7.14 -12.31 8.00
CA PRO A 9 -8.07 -13.06 8.82
C PRO A 9 -8.73 -12.13 9.83
N LEU A 10 -10.05 -12.01 9.75
CA LEU A 10 -10.89 -11.34 10.74
C LEU A 10 -11.71 -12.38 11.50
N THR A 11 -12.22 -11.98 12.65
CA THR A 11 -13.10 -12.80 13.50
C THR A 11 -14.31 -13.34 12.71
N GLY A 12 -14.90 -12.53 11.84
CA GLY A 12 -16.04 -12.89 10.99
C GLY A 12 -15.68 -13.61 9.68
N GLY A 13 -14.41 -13.79 9.35
CA GLY A 13 -13.96 -14.43 8.12
C GLY A 13 -12.75 -13.74 7.46
N MET A 14 -12.38 -14.21 6.27
CA MET A 14 -11.26 -13.66 5.51
C MET A 14 -11.69 -12.49 4.63
N VAL A 15 -10.86 -11.45 4.55
CA VAL A 15 -11.05 -10.35 3.60
C VAL A 15 -9.79 -10.09 2.80
N THR A 16 -9.93 -9.70 1.53
CA THR A 16 -8.78 -9.31 0.70
C THR A 16 -8.73 -7.79 0.61
N LEU A 17 -7.65 -7.21 1.11
CA LEU A 17 -7.33 -5.80 0.94
C LEU A 17 -6.42 -5.61 -0.26
N HIS A 18 -6.53 -4.46 -0.92
CA HIS A 18 -5.73 -4.07 -2.07
C HIS A 18 -4.97 -2.77 -1.80
N ALA A 19 -3.77 -2.67 -2.36
CA ALA A 19 -3.05 -1.41 -2.39
C ALA A 19 -3.82 -0.34 -3.18
N TRP A 20 -3.73 0.91 -2.74
CA TRP A 20 -4.41 2.04 -3.34
C TRP A 20 -3.73 2.45 -4.66
N PRO A 21 -4.51 2.87 -5.67
CA PRO A 21 -3.92 3.47 -6.86
C PRO A 21 -3.28 4.81 -6.52
N ALA A 22 -2.20 5.17 -7.23
CA ALA A 22 -1.45 6.41 -7.01
C ALA A 22 -2.34 7.68 -7.06
N THR A 23 -3.43 7.63 -7.82
CA THR A 23 -4.38 8.74 -7.99
C THR A 23 -5.14 9.11 -6.71
N VAL A 24 -5.23 8.21 -5.74
CA VAL A 24 -5.93 8.46 -4.45
C VAL A 24 -5.05 8.24 -3.23
N ALA A 25 -3.83 7.70 -3.44
CA ALA A 25 -2.93 7.30 -2.38
C ALA A 25 -2.62 8.44 -1.41
N GLU A 26 -2.32 9.65 -1.91
CA GLU A 26 -1.94 10.79 -1.07
C GLU A 26 -3.02 11.17 -0.05
N GLY A 27 -4.28 11.33 -0.49
CA GLY A 27 -5.39 11.64 0.42
C GLY A 27 -5.69 10.51 1.40
N HIS A 28 -5.53 9.26 0.98
CA HIS A 28 -5.75 8.10 1.85
C HIS A 28 -4.61 7.91 2.85
N LEU A 29 -3.39 8.29 2.50
CA LEU A 29 -2.26 8.28 3.42
C LEU A 29 -2.41 9.35 4.50
N HIS A 30 -2.89 10.53 4.14
CA HIS A 30 -3.22 11.56 5.12
C HIS A 30 -4.30 11.08 6.10
N ASP A 31 -5.39 10.49 5.58
CA ASP A 31 -6.44 9.88 6.41
C ASP A 31 -5.90 8.74 7.29
N LEU A 32 -4.99 7.91 6.78
CA LEU A 32 -4.38 6.81 7.52
C LEU A 32 -3.47 7.33 8.64
N LEU A 33 -2.66 8.35 8.37
CA LEU A 33 -1.80 9.01 9.35
C LEU A 33 -2.64 9.66 10.46
N ALA A 34 -3.64 10.45 10.10
CA ALA A 34 -4.53 11.11 11.03
C ALA A 34 -5.26 10.10 11.94
N PHE A 35 -5.87 9.07 11.34
CA PHE A 35 -6.55 8.02 12.10
C PHE A 35 -5.60 7.27 13.03
N THR A 36 -4.39 6.93 12.57
CA THR A 36 -3.38 6.22 13.39
C THR A 36 -2.92 7.08 14.57
N GLN A 37 -2.74 8.39 14.37
CA GLN A 37 -2.42 9.32 15.47
C GLN A 37 -3.55 9.40 16.49
N THR A 38 -4.80 9.51 16.04
CA THR A 38 -5.97 9.50 16.93
C THR A 38 -6.06 8.20 17.72
N LEU A 39 -5.85 7.05 17.09
CA LEU A 39 -5.79 5.76 17.79
C LEU A 39 -4.67 5.69 18.82
N GLY A 40 -3.50 6.26 18.50
CA GLY A 40 -2.37 6.32 19.43
C GLY A 40 -2.65 7.16 20.67
N ALA A 41 -3.35 8.29 20.51
CA ALA A 41 -3.77 9.15 21.63
C ALA A 41 -4.79 8.46 22.56
N LEU A 42 -5.57 7.54 22.02
CA LEU A 42 -6.63 6.81 22.72
C LEU A 42 -6.19 5.44 23.25
N ARG A 43 -4.88 5.13 23.17
CA ARG A 43 -4.33 3.79 23.42
C ARG A 43 -4.57 3.29 24.84
N GLU A 44 -4.55 4.16 25.85
CA GLU A 44 -4.66 3.76 27.26
C GLU A 44 -6.06 3.27 27.61
N ASP A 45 -7.10 3.84 26.99
CA ASP A 45 -8.52 3.54 27.27
C ASP A 45 -9.17 2.67 26.19
N TRP A 46 -8.38 2.15 25.25
CA TRP A 46 -8.88 1.56 23.99
C TRP A 46 -9.81 0.34 24.11
N GLN A 47 -9.76 -0.40 25.23
CA GLN A 47 -10.65 -1.55 25.46
C GLN A 47 -12.04 -1.12 25.96
N GLU A 48 -12.14 0.11 26.48
CA GLU A 48 -13.34 0.65 27.10
C GLU A 48 -14.10 1.57 26.14
N LEU A 49 -13.45 2.03 25.06
CA LEU A 49 -14.06 2.88 24.04
C LEU A 49 -15.18 2.15 23.29
N ALA A 50 -16.40 2.63 23.49
CA ALA A 50 -17.54 2.32 22.65
C ALA A 50 -17.44 3.10 21.33
N TYR A 51 -18.28 2.70 20.36
CA TYR A 51 -18.36 3.38 19.07
C TYR A 51 -18.64 4.87 19.21
N ASP A 52 -19.49 5.25 20.16
CA ASP A 52 -19.95 6.62 20.39
C ASP A 52 -18.89 7.50 21.09
N ASP A 53 -17.83 6.90 21.66
CA ASP A 53 -16.75 7.61 22.34
C ASP A 53 -15.70 8.17 21.36
N VAL A 54 -15.81 7.82 20.08
CA VAL A 54 -14.90 8.28 19.03
C VAL A 54 -15.65 9.20 18.08
N GLU A 55 -15.03 10.35 17.78
CA GLU A 55 -15.64 11.35 16.90
C GLU A 55 -16.10 10.74 15.56
N PRO A 56 -17.32 11.06 15.08
CA PRO A 56 -17.84 10.51 13.82
C PRO A 56 -16.92 10.74 12.61
N ALA A 57 -16.16 11.84 12.61
CA ALA A 57 -15.21 12.15 11.54
C ALA A 57 -14.06 11.13 11.47
N VAL A 58 -13.58 10.66 12.62
CA VAL A 58 -12.51 9.66 12.77
C VAL A 58 -13.00 8.31 12.24
N TRP A 59 -14.23 7.93 12.56
CA TRP A 59 -14.86 6.75 11.96
C TRP A 59 -15.08 6.90 10.45
N GLY A 60 -15.42 8.09 10.00
CA GLY A 60 -15.53 8.41 8.58
C GLY A 60 -14.22 8.16 7.83
N MET A 61 -13.08 8.57 8.39
CA MET A 61 -11.75 8.29 7.81
C MET A 61 -11.52 6.79 7.71
N PHE A 62 -11.67 6.06 8.81
CA PHE A 62 -11.48 4.61 8.83
C PHE A 62 -12.30 3.88 7.76
N TRP A 63 -13.60 4.18 7.66
CA TRP A 63 -14.45 3.50 6.69
C TRP A 63 -14.11 3.86 5.25
N ARG A 64 -13.69 5.09 4.95
CA ARG A 64 -13.19 5.45 3.62
C ARG A 64 -11.97 4.61 3.24
N LEU A 65 -11.00 4.49 4.15
CA LEU A 65 -9.78 3.70 3.93
C LEU A 65 -10.09 2.21 3.69
N VAL A 66 -10.98 1.64 4.51
CA VAL A 66 -11.43 0.25 4.37
C VAL A 66 -12.12 0.05 3.02
N GLN A 67 -13.09 0.89 2.67
CA GLN A 67 -13.82 0.76 1.39
C GLN A 67 -12.89 0.88 0.18
N ALA A 68 -11.94 1.83 0.22
CA ALA A 68 -10.93 1.97 -0.82
C ALA A 68 -10.06 0.72 -0.98
N SER A 69 -9.74 0.05 0.13
CA SER A 69 -8.94 -1.17 0.15
C SER A 69 -9.71 -2.41 -0.28
N LEU A 70 -11.05 -2.44 -0.10
CA LEU A 70 -11.90 -3.60 -0.41
C LEU A 70 -12.29 -3.71 -1.89
N ARG A 71 -12.20 -2.63 -2.67
CA ARG A 71 -12.60 -2.58 -4.09
C ARG A 71 -14.00 -3.18 -4.36
N GLY A 72 -14.96 -2.90 -3.47
CA GLY A 72 -16.34 -3.38 -3.57
C GLY A 72 -16.58 -4.76 -2.93
N GLN A 73 -15.57 -5.41 -2.36
CA GLN A 73 -15.78 -6.60 -1.54
C GLN A 73 -16.54 -6.23 -0.25
N ALA A 74 -17.47 -7.08 0.17
CA ALA A 74 -18.13 -6.93 1.46
C ALA A 74 -17.17 -7.26 2.61
N LEU A 75 -17.18 -6.42 3.65
CA LEU A 75 -16.47 -6.70 4.88
C LEU A 75 -17.25 -7.74 5.71
N PRO A 76 -16.61 -8.83 6.17
CA PRO A 76 -17.24 -9.79 7.06
C PRO A 76 -17.76 -9.11 8.33
N ARG A 77 -18.91 -9.55 8.83
CA ARG A 77 -19.52 -9.04 10.07
C ARG A 77 -19.69 -10.17 11.10
N PRO A 78 -19.59 -9.86 12.40
CA PRO A 78 -19.29 -8.55 12.99
C PRO A 78 -17.80 -8.16 12.82
N VAL A 79 -17.50 -6.88 12.96
CA VAL A 79 -16.13 -6.35 12.95
C VAL A 79 -15.79 -5.93 14.38
N SER A 80 -14.93 -6.70 15.03
CA SER A 80 -14.45 -6.40 16.38
C SER A 80 -13.42 -5.28 16.35
N TRP A 81 -13.06 -4.76 17.53
CA TRP A 81 -11.97 -3.78 17.61
C TRP A 81 -10.62 -4.36 17.16
N ALA A 82 -10.32 -5.60 17.54
CA ALA A 82 -9.12 -6.31 17.08
C ALA A 82 -9.07 -6.40 15.54
N ASP A 83 -10.21 -6.71 14.91
CA ASP A 83 -10.32 -6.73 13.44
C ASP A 83 -10.00 -5.35 12.83
N ARG A 84 -10.44 -4.26 13.45
CA ARG A 84 -10.15 -2.89 12.99
C ARG A 84 -8.66 -2.59 13.03
N VAL A 85 -7.98 -2.98 14.10
CA VAL A 85 -6.53 -2.79 14.25
C VAL A 85 -5.77 -3.59 13.20
N GLU A 86 -6.14 -4.86 12.97
CA GLU A 86 -5.56 -5.70 11.92
C GLU A 86 -5.75 -5.10 10.52
N LEU A 87 -6.94 -4.57 10.23
CA LEU A 87 -7.21 -3.90 8.96
C LEU A 87 -6.31 -2.67 8.77
N VAL A 88 -6.13 -1.84 9.80
CA VAL A 88 -5.26 -0.65 9.76
C VAL A 88 -3.81 -1.04 9.53
N GLY A 89 -3.30 -2.03 10.27
CA GLY A 89 -1.94 -2.55 10.09
C GLY A 89 -1.72 -3.10 8.69
N ALA A 90 -2.67 -3.87 8.16
CA ALA A 90 -2.60 -4.38 6.80
C ALA A 90 -2.63 -3.27 5.74
N MET A 91 -3.42 -2.20 5.92
CA MET A 91 -3.42 -1.04 5.03
C MET A 91 -2.09 -0.28 5.07
N TRP A 92 -1.47 -0.15 6.25
CA TRP A 92 -0.13 0.41 6.39
C TRP A 92 0.91 -0.38 5.60
N GLU A 93 0.98 -1.69 5.79
CA GLU A 93 1.98 -2.51 5.10
C GLU A 93 1.77 -2.56 3.57
N LEU A 94 0.52 -2.53 3.11
CA LEU A 94 0.20 -2.53 1.68
C LEU A 94 0.58 -1.20 1.00
N ASN A 95 0.51 -0.09 1.74
CA ASN A 95 0.69 1.26 1.22
C ASN A 95 1.93 1.95 1.79
N ASP A 96 2.86 1.20 2.39
CA ASP A 96 4.13 1.72 2.92
C ASP A 96 4.94 2.39 1.80
N LEU A 97 4.84 3.72 1.78
CA LEU A 97 5.46 4.56 0.77
C LEU A 97 6.98 4.57 0.87
N GLU A 98 7.55 4.56 2.07
CA GLU A 98 9.00 4.58 2.24
C GLU A 98 9.62 3.30 1.66
N ALA A 99 8.99 2.16 1.92
CA ALA A 99 9.39 0.89 1.31
C ALA A 99 9.12 0.86 -0.21
N ALA A 100 8.10 1.57 -0.71
CA ALA A 100 7.76 1.64 -2.12
C ALA A 100 8.73 2.54 -2.92
N GLU A 101 9.09 3.70 -2.39
CA GLU A 101 10.05 4.64 -3.00
C GLU A 101 11.44 4.02 -3.14
N GLY A 102 11.93 3.36 -2.09
CA GLY A 102 13.21 2.64 -2.13
C GLY A 102 13.23 1.54 -3.19
N LYS A 103 12.13 0.77 -3.32
CA LYS A 103 12.01 -0.31 -4.31
C LYS A 103 11.84 0.22 -5.73
N LEU A 104 11.08 1.30 -5.93
CA LEU A 104 10.89 1.95 -7.23
C LEU A 104 12.22 2.52 -7.74
N THR A 105 12.97 3.19 -6.86
CA THR A 105 14.31 3.68 -7.16
C THR A 105 15.24 2.55 -7.60
N ALA A 106 15.23 1.42 -6.90
CA ALA A 106 16.03 0.26 -7.27
C ALA A 106 15.62 -0.36 -8.62
N LEU A 107 14.32 -0.36 -8.95
CA LEU A 107 13.83 -0.85 -10.24
C LEU A 107 14.21 0.09 -11.39
N LEU A 108 14.08 1.40 -11.20
CA LEU A 108 14.50 2.41 -12.17
C LEU A 108 16.00 2.30 -12.47
N GLN A 109 16.83 2.14 -11.43
CA GLN A 109 18.26 1.92 -11.60
C GLN A 109 18.57 0.64 -12.40
N ARG A 110 17.88 -0.47 -12.11
CA ARG A 110 18.05 -1.73 -12.86
C ARG A 110 17.61 -1.60 -14.31
N ALA A 111 16.50 -0.91 -14.56
CA ALA A 111 16.00 -0.65 -15.90
C ALA A 111 17.00 0.19 -16.70
N GLU A 112 17.57 1.23 -16.11
CA GLU A 112 18.59 2.07 -16.75
C GLU A 112 19.88 1.29 -17.03
N GLN A 113 20.36 0.48 -16.08
CA GLN A 113 21.51 -0.40 -16.29
C GLN A 113 21.28 -1.43 -17.40
N ARG A 114 20.04 -1.92 -17.56
CA ARG A 114 19.67 -2.83 -18.66
C ARG A 114 19.67 -2.07 -19.98
N ARG A 115 19.09 -0.87 -20.02
CA ARG A 115 19.06 0.01 -21.19
C ARG A 115 20.48 0.30 -21.69
N LEU A 116 21.38 0.74 -20.80
CA LEU A 116 22.77 1.03 -21.13
C LEU A 116 23.50 -0.18 -21.71
N ARG A 117 23.29 -1.38 -21.15
CA ARG A 117 23.88 -2.62 -21.69
C ARG A 117 23.38 -2.97 -23.08
N VAL A 118 22.07 -2.85 -23.32
CA VAL A 118 21.48 -3.12 -24.64
C VAL A 118 21.99 -2.10 -25.67
N THR A 119 22.03 -0.83 -25.31
CA THR A 119 22.57 0.23 -26.19
C THR A 119 24.04 -0.01 -26.53
N ALA A 120 24.87 -0.38 -25.55
CA ALA A 120 26.27 -0.69 -25.78
C ALA A 120 26.48 -1.91 -26.69
N GLN A 121 25.65 -2.96 -26.52
CA GLN A 121 25.67 -4.13 -27.41
C GLN A 121 25.27 -3.78 -28.84
N LEU A 122 24.24 -2.95 -29.03
CA LEU A 122 23.82 -2.48 -30.35
C LEU A 122 24.92 -1.65 -31.03
N LEU A 123 25.58 -0.76 -30.30
CA LEU A 123 26.71 0.03 -30.82
C LEU A 123 27.88 -0.86 -31.23
N GLN A 124 28.23 -1.87 -30.43
CA GLN A 124 29.28 -2.84 -30.80
C GLN A 124 28.93 -3.63 -32.07
N LEU A 125 27.67 -4.06 -32.22
CA LEU A 125 27.23 -4.76 -33.43
C LEU A 125 27.30 -3.87 -34.67
N LEU A 126 26.97 -2.58 -34.54
CA LEU A 126 27.08 -1.60 -35.63
C LEU A 126 28.54 -1.35 -36.02
N GLU A 127 29.45 -1.22 -35.04
CA GLU A 127 30.89 -1.05 -35.30
C GLU A 127 31.54 -2.31 -35.92
N GLN A 128 31.09 -3.50 -35.52
CA GLN A 128 31.58 -4.75 -36.11
C GLN A 128 31.04 -4.97 -37.53
N GLY A 129 29.79 -4.57 -37.81
CA GLY A 129 29.20 -4.60 -39.14
C GLY A 129 29.86 -3.63 -40.14
N GLN A 130 30.48 -2.55 -39.67
CA GLN A 130 31.25 -1.64 -40.54
C GLN A 130 32.65 -2.18 -40.91
N LYS A 131 33.25 -3.04 -40.06
CA LYS A 131 34.60 -3.60 -40.29
C LYS A 131 34.63 -4.83 -41.22
N THR A 132 33.48 -5.39 -41.58
CA THR A 132 33.38 -6.60 -42.42
C THR A 132 33.00 -6.32 -43.88
N THR A 133 32.96 -5.06 -44.30
CA THR A 133 32.78 -4.70 -45.72
C THR A 133 34.16 -4.52 -46.38
N PRO A 134 34.58 -5.42 -47.29
CA PRO A 134 35.79 -5.24 -48.10
C PRO A 134 35.62 -4.17 -49.19
#